data_AF-A0AAU0BB27-F1
#
_entry.id   AF-A0AAU0BB27-F1
#
_cell.length_a   1.000
_cell.length_b   1.000
_cell.length_c   1.000
_cell.angle_alpha   90.00
_cell.angle_beta   90.00
_cell.angle_gamma   90.00
#
_symmetry.space_group_name_H-M   'P 1'
#
loop_
_entity.id
_entity.type
_entity.pdbx_description
1 polymer ?
#
loop_
_entity_poly.entity_id
_entity_poly.type
_entity_poly.pdbx_seq_one_letter_code
_entity_poly.pdbx_strand_id
1 'polypeptide(L)'
;MIAWTLLCLVASWIAAMTYVYRYRGRARYASLKQYLRKSWPVFALPNVILYAFTKRAARGPFVALDAYPALATLAQHWEVMRDEALVIQAGGSFEEARREGSVASFDVGFRTFYKYGWSRYYLRWYGYTHASARSSCPKTLQILAQYPQVKAAMFAILPPHSGLTPHADPLGCSLRYHLGLATPNAAQCFIDVDGQTRAWRDGEAFIFDETYLHFVRNDTDAPRLILMCDVARPMRWPGRLFNLLYSQLARAAMTPNDTRDKRGPASALFTWISPLMARGKQLRARHRPTYNAIKWAINLLLVGIALASLAGVIGVGRWLLHV
;
A
#
# COMPACT_ATOMS: atom_id res chain seq x y z
N MET A 1 28.67 5.99 -23.91
CA MET A 1 28.36 6.36 -22.51
C MET A 1 26.88 6.18 -22.17
N ILE A 2 25.91 6.71 -22.94
CA ILE A 2 24.46 6.52 -22.67
C ILE A 2 24.07 5.04 -22.63
N ALA A 3 24.50 4.23 -23.62
CA ALA A 3 24.24 2.79 -23.64
C ALA A 3 24.78 2.07 -22.38
N TRP A 4 25.96 2.46 -21.90
CA TRP A 4 26.54 1.93 -20.67
C TRP A 4 25.74 2.35 -19.43
N THR A 5 25.32 3.61 -19.34
CA THR A 5 24.45 4.08 -18.24
C THR A 5 23.11 3.33 -18.21
N LEU A 6 22.48 3.15 -19.37
CA LEU A 6 21.25 2.37 -19.49
C LEU A 6 21.47 0.91 -19.09
N LEU A 7 22.57 0.29 -19.51
CA LEU A 7 22.93 -1.06 -19.13
C LEU A 7 23.12 -1.18 -17.62
N CYS A 8 23.86 -0.26 -16.99
CA CYS A 8 24.05 -0.22 -15.55
C CYS A 8 22.73 -0.05 -14.79
N LEU A 9 21.82 0.79 -15.28
CA LEU A 9 20.51 0.98 -14.66
C LEU A 9 19.67 -0.30 -14.72
N VAL A 10 19.60 -0.93 -15.90
CA VAL A 10 18.87 -2.19 -16.10
C VAL A 10 19.48 -3.30 -15.23
N ALA A 11 20.81 -3.43 -15.21
CA ALA A 11 21.51 -4.39 -14.37
C ALA A 11 21.23 -4.16 -12.88
N SER A 12 21.24 -2.91 -12.42
CA SER A 12 20.90 -2.55 -11.05
C SER A 12 19.45 -2.91 -10.70
N TRP A 13 18.53 -2.74 -11.64
CA TRP A 13 17.13 -3.11 -11.44
C TRP A 13 16.94 -4.62 -11.35
N ILE A 14 17.61 -5.38 -12.21
CA ILE A 14 17.61 -6.85 -12.19
C ILE A 14 18.23 -7.35 -10.88
N ALA A 15 19.33 -6.75 -10.44
CA ALA A 15 19.96 -7.07 -9.15
C ALA A 15 19.02 -6.78 -7.98
N ALA A 16 18.34 -5.62 -7.98
CA ALA A 16 17.37 -5.26 -6.96
C ALA A 16 16.16 -6.21 -6.94
N MET A 17 15.61 -6.56 -8.11
CA MET A 17 14.53 -7.55 -8.22
C MET A 17 14.97 -8.90 -7.68
N THR A 18 16.16 -9.35 -8.07
CA THR A 18 16.75 -10.60 -7.57
C THR A 18 16.90 -10.55 -6.06
N TYR A 19 17.43 -9.47 -5.49
CA TYR A 19 17.53 -9.31 -4.04
C TYR A 19 16.16 -9.41 -3.35
N VAL A 20 15.18 -8.61 -3.78
CA VAL A 20 13.85 -8.57 -3.15
C VAL A 20 13.16 -9.93 -3.23
N TYR A 21 13.26 -10.63 -4.36
CA TYR A 21 12.51 -11.85 -4.61
C TYR A 21 13.21 -13.13 -4.14
N ARG A 22 14.55 -13.12 -4.12
CA ARG A 22 15.34 -14.31 -3.79
C ARG A 22 15.97 -14.26 -2.41
N TYR A 23 16.33 -13.08 -1.89
CA TYR A 23 17.21 -12.98 -0.72
C TYR A 23 16.62 -12.24 0.47
N ARG A 24 15.63 -11.37 0.27
CA ARG A 24 15.15 -10.49 1.35
C ARG A 24 14.37 -11.19 2.46
N GLY A 25 13.54 -12.17 2.12
CA GLY A 25 12.74 -12.96 3.08
C GLY A 25 12.90 -14.46 2.87
N ARG A 26 12.10 -15.28 3.53
CA ARG A 26 12.05 -16.75 3.40
C ARG A 26 10.88 -17.23 2.53
N ALA A 27 9.72 -16.58 2.60
CA ALA A 27 8.55 -16.96 1.85
C ALA A 27 8.69 -16.62 0.35
N ARG A 28 8.13 -17.46 -0.53
CA ARG A 28 8.24 -17.32 -1.99
C ARG A 28 6.88 -17.46 -2.64
N TYR A 29 6.66 -16.73 -3.74
CA TYR A 29 5.53 -17.02 -4.61
C TYR A 29 5.76 -18.34 -5.33
N ALA A 30 4.65 -19.00 -5.69
CA ALA A 30 4.67 -20.28 -6.37
C ALA A 30 5.23 -20.22 -7.81
N SER A 31 5.29 -19.04 -8.44
CA SER A 31 5.83 -18.90 -9.81
C SER A 31 6.31 -17.49 -10.13
N LEU A 32 7.20 -17.37 -11.12
CA LEU A 32 7.69 -16.10 -11.66
C LEU A 32 6.55 -15.17 -12.12
N LYS A 33 5.49 -15.74 -12.71
CA LYS A 33 4.30 -14.99 -13.12
C LYS A 33 3.63 -14.30 -11.95
N GLN A 34 3.63 -14.90 -10.76
CA GLN A 34 3.10 -14.25 -9.56
C GLN A 34 3.99 -13.10 -9.11
N TYR A 35 5.33 -13.24 -9.12
CA TYR A 35 6.25 -12.14 -8.84
C TYR A 35 6.00 -10.93 -9.75
N LEU A 36 5.94 -11.16 -11.06
CA LEU A 36 5.72 -10.07 -12.02
C LEU A 36 4.36 -9.38 -11.87
N ARG A 37 3.33 -10.10 -11.41
CA ARG A 37 1.96 -9.59 -11.31
C ARG A 37 1.61 -9.03 -9.93
N LYS A 38 2.25 -9.51 -8.87
CA LYS A 38 1.87 -9.23 -7.48
C LYS A 38 2.90 -8.43 -6.70
N SER A 39 4.17 -8.40 -7.14
CA SER A 39 5.28 -7.79 -6.37
C SER A 39 5.81 -6.49 -6.99
N TRP A 40 5.14 -5.99 -8.02
CA TRP A 40 5.41 -4.70 -8.65
C TRP A 40 6.92 -4.42 -8.90
N PRO A 41 7.56 -5.14 -9.84
CA PRO A 41 9.01 -5.07 -10.06
C PRO A 41 9.60 -3.66 -10.25
N VAL A 42 8.80 -2.73 -10.75
CA VAL A 42 9.17 -1.32 -10.91
C VAL A 42 9.55 -0.64 -9.59
N PHE A 43 9.09 -1.14 -8.44
CA PHE A 43 9.44 -0.55 -7.15
C PHE A 43 10.64 -1.22 -6.48
N ALA A 44 11.18 -2.31 -7.04
CA ALA A 44 12.25 -3.09 -6.41
C ALA A 44 13.50 -2.24 -6.11
N LEU A 45 13.99 -1.47 -7.08
CA LEU A 45 15.19 -0.64 -6.90
C LEU A 45 15.00 0.50 -5.87
N PRO A 46 13.96 1.35 -5.97
CA PRO A 46 13.64 2.33 -4.91
C PRO A 46 13.53 1.72 -3.52
N ASN A 47 12.89 0.55 -3.43
CA ASN A 47 12.71 -0.18 -2.20
C ASN A 47 14.04 -0.66 -1.60
N VAL A 48 14.95 -1.19 -2.41
CA VAL A 48 16.29 -1.60 -1.95
C VAL A 48 17.06 -0.43 -1.32
N ILE A 49 16.93 0.77 -1.87
CA ILE A 49 17.50 1.99 -1.27
C ILE A 49 16.92 2.21 0.13
N LEU A 50 15.60 2.16 0.29
CA LEU A 50 14.93 2.32 1.59
C LEU A 50 15.39 1.25 2.59
N TYR A 51 15.54 -0.01 2.16
CA TYR A 51 15.98 -1.12 3.01
C TYR A 51 17.41 -0.92 3.51
N ALA A 52 18.32 -0.51 2.61
CA ALA A 52 19.71 -0.24 2.95
C ALA A 52 19.83 0.83 4.05
N PHE A 53 18.97 1.86 4.02
CA PHE A 53 18.98 2.95 4.98
C PHE A 53 18.05 2.77 6.19
N THR A 54 17.25 1.70 6.23
CA THR A 54 16.41 1.36 7.39
C THR A 54 17.28 1.03 8.60
N LYS A 55 16.97 1.61 9.76
CA LYS A 55 17.67 1.37 11.03
C LYS A 55 17.55 -0.11 11.43
N ARG A 56 18.60 -0.67 12.04
CA ARG A 56 18.69 -2.11 12.37
C ARG A 56 17.50 -2.62 13.20
N ALA A 57 17.05 -1.85 14.18
CA ALA A 57 15.91 -2.21 15.05
C ALA A 57 14.56 -2.31 14.31
N ALA A 58 14.47 -1.76 13.09
CA ALA A 58 13.27 -1.76 12.27
C ALA A 58 13.41 -2.60 10.99
N ARG A 59 14.31 -3.60 11.02
CA ARG A 59 14.51 -4.56 9.94
C ARG A 59 13.86 -5.89 10.31
N GLY A 60 13.31 -6.56 9.31
CA GLY A 60 12.68 -7.87 9.44
C GLY A 60 11.20 -7.84 9.07
N PRO A 61 10.58 -9.02 8.97
CA PRO A 61 9.16 -9.13 8.63
C PRO A 61 8.27 -8.53 9.72
N PHE A 62 8.54 -8.83 10.99
CA PHE A 62 7.96 -8.11 12.14
C PHE A 62 9.00 -7.20 12.78
N VAL A 63 8.53 -6.05 13.24
CA VAL A 63 9.34 -5.04 13.91
C VAL A 63 8.85 -4.88 15.35
N ALA A 64 9.79 -4.86 16.30
CA ALA A 64 9.46 -4.66 17.70
C ALA A 64 8.82 -3.28 17.90
N LEU A 65 7.74 -3.22 18.68
CA LEU A 65 7.06 -1.96 19.01
C LEU A 65 7.98 -0.97 19.72
N ASP A 66 9.01 -1.44 20.43
CA ASP A 66 10.02 -0.61 21.09
C ASP A 66 10.84 0.24 20.10
N ALA A 67 10.86 -0.12 18.81
CA ALA A 67 11.41 0.75 17.77
C ALA A 67 10.58 2.04 17.58
N TYR A 68 9.37 2.08 18.15
CA TYR A 68 8.41 3.17 18.15
C TYR A 68 7.80 3.37 19.56
N PRO A 69 8.55 3.93 20.53
CA PRO A 69 8.06 4.07 21.90
C PRO A 69 6.73 4.81 22.00
N ALA A 70 6.55 5.84 21.18
CA ALA A 70 5.30 6.58 21.13
C ALA A 70 4.12 5.76 20.59
N LEU A 71 4.32 4.74 19.74
CA LEU A 71 3.19 3.91 19.27
C LEU A 71 2.71 2.89 20.31
N ALA A 72 3.51 2.60 21.34
CA ALA A 72 3.10 1.70 22.40
C ALA A 72 1.89 2.25 23.17
N THR A 73 1.83 3.57 23.37
CA THR A 73 0.71 4.23 24.08
C THR A 73 -0.53 4.40 23.21
N LEU A 74 -0.41 4.37 21.87
CA LEU A 74 -1.57 4.44 20.98
C LEU A 74 -2.56 3.29 21.23
N ALA A 75 -2.05 2.10 21.53
CA ALA A 75 -2.86 0.91 21.81
C ALA A 75 -3.75 1.10 23.05
N GLN A 76 -3.36 1.95 24.02
CA GLN A 76 -4.14 2.20 25.23
C GLN A 76 -5.50 2.86 24.95
N HIS A 77 -5.65 3.51 23.79
CA HIS A 77 -6.88 4.17 23.38
C HIS A 77 -7.76 3.31 22.45
N TRP A 78 -7.48 2.01 22.34
CA TRP A 78 -8.14 1.13 21.38
C TRP A 78 -9.67 1.12 21.52
N GLU A 79 -10.21 1.20 22.74
CA GLU A 79 -11.66 1.18 22.97
C GLU A 79 -12.35 2.41 22.38
N VAL A 80 -11.76 3.61 22.57
CA VAL A 80 -12.30 4.84 21.99
C VAL A 80 -12.36 4.76 20.47
N MET A 81 -11.30 4.20 19.86
CA MET A 81 -11.22 4.02 18.41
C MET A 81 -12.15 2.92 17.91
N ARG A 82 -12.31 1.84 18.68
CA ARG A 82 -13.26 0.75 18.42
C ARG A 82 -14.68 1.28 18.39
N ASP A 83 -15.08 2.05 19.39
CA ASP A 83 -16.46 2.51 19.53
C ASP A 83 -16.87 3.41 18.35
N GLU A 84 -16.00 4.35 17.93
CA GLU A 84 -16.25 5.15 16.71
C GLU A 84 -16.25 4.28 15.44
N ALA A 85 -15.37 3.29 15.35
CA ALA A 85 -15.31 2.39 14.19
C ALA A 85 -16.54 1.47 14.08
N LEU A 86 -17.11 1.01 15.20
CA LEU A 86 -18.34 0.21 15.23
C LEU A 86 -19.56 1.03 14.79
N VAL A 87 -19.62 2.32 15.13
CA VAL A 87 -20.66 3.23 14.61
C VAL A 87 -20.56 3.37 13.09
N ILE A 88 -19.34 3.51 12.55
CA ILE A 88 -19.10 3.54 11.09
C ILE A 88 -19.52 2.23 10.42
N GLN A 89 -19.26 1.10 11.07
CA GLN A 89 -19.67 -0.23 10.60
C GLN A 89 -21.19 -0.35 10.56
N ALA A 90 -21.88 0.00 11.63
CA ALA A 90 -23.34 -0.04 11.70
C ALA A 90 -24.00 0.92 10.68
N GLY A 91 -23.36 2.07 10.40
CA GLY A 91 -23.83 3.04 9.41
C GLY A 91 -23.58 2.66 7.95
N GLY A 92 -23.03 1.48 7.65
CA GLY A 92 -22.86 0.98 6.28
C GLY A 92 -21.75 1.66 5.47
N SER A 93 -20.91 2.50 6.07
CA SER A 93 -19.85 3.22 5.34
C SER A 93 -18.80 2.28 4.72
N PHE A 94 -18.58 1.11 5.31
CA PHE A 94 -17.71 0.08 4.72
C PHE A 94 -18.34 -0.60 3.48
N GLU A 95 -19.66 -0.63 3.37
CA GLU A 95 -20.36 -1.17 2.19
C GLU A 95 -20.20 -0.24 1.00
N GLU A 96 -20.23 1.07 1.24
CA GLU A 96 -20.06 2.08 0.20
C GLU A 96 -18.68 1.98 -0.47
N ALA A 97 -17.63 1.65 0.27
CA ALA A 97 -16.31 1.39 -0.31
C ALA A 97 -16.26 0.17 -1.24
N ARG A 98 -17.17 -0.80 -1.06
CA ARG A 98 -17.26 -2.01 -1.90
C ARG A 98 -18.20 -1.84 -3.10
N ARG A 99 -19.13 -0.86 -3.05
CA ARG A 99 -20.13 -0.62 -4.09
C ARG A 99 -19.46 -0.19 -5.40
N GLU A 100 -19.66 -0.97 -6.46
CA GLU A 100 -19.13 -0.63 -7.78
C GLU A 100 -19.65 0.73 -8.25
N GLY A 101 -18.73 1.60 -8.67
CA GLY A 101 -19.06 2.97 -9.11
C GLY A 101 -19.11 4.00 -7.99
N SER A 102 -18.97 3.61 -6.72
CA SER A 102 -18.80 4.58 -5.64
C SER A 102 -17.44 5.27 -5.74
N VAL A 103 -17.37 6.50 -5.23
CA VAL A 103 -16.11 7.27 -5.19
C VAL A 103 -15.04 6.56 -4.34
N ALA A 104 -15.46 5.75 -3.36
CA ALA A 104 -14.59 5.02 -2.46
C ALA A 104 -14.06 3.70 -3.04
N SER A 105 -14.73 3.12 -4.05
CA SER A 105 -14.29 1.89 -4.73
C SER A 105 -13.01 2.08 -5.56
N PHE A 106 -12.59 3.33 -5.81
CA PHE A 106 -11.45 3.69 -6.65
C PHE A 106 -10.12 3.71 -5.89
N ASP A 107 -9.76 2.57 -5.31
CA ASP A 107 -8.55 2.40 -4.53
C ASP A 107 -7.48 1.63 -5.31
N VAL A 108 -6.52 2.32 -5.93
CA VAL A 108 -5.48 1.69 -6.75
C VAL A 108 -4.63 0.69 -5.94
N GLY A 109 -4.47 0.93 -4.63
CA GLY A 109 -3.69 0.07 -3.74
C GLY A 109 -4.46 -1.16 -3.25
N PHE A 110 -5.76 -1.02 -2.97
CA PHE A 110 -6.52 -2.05 -2.26
C PHE A 110 -7.71 -2.65 -3.02
N ARG A 111 -8.01 -2.19 -4.25
CA ARG A 111 -9.17 -2.66 -5.04
C ARG A 111 -9.24 -4.17 -5.22
N THR A 112 -8.10 -4.84 -5.35
CA THR A 112 -8.09 -6.31 -5.50
C THR A 112 -8.55 -7.05 -4.26
N PHE A 113 -8.63 -6.40 -3.11
CA PHE A 113 -9.05 -7.00 -1.85
C PHE A 113 -10.57 -6.92 -1.64
N TYR A 114 -11.26 -5.96 -2.28
CA TYR A 114 -12.72 -5.84 -2.22
C TYR A 114 -13.44 -7.09 -2.72
N LYS A 115 -12.85 -7.83 -3.66
CA LYS A 115 -13.40 -9.12 -4.14
C LYS A 115 -13.42 -10.22 -3.06
N TYR A 116 -12.68 -10.03 -1.96
CA TYR A 116 -12.66 -10.93 -0.80
C TYR A 116 -13.49 -10.36 0.36
N GLY A 117 -14.33 -9.35 0.11
CA GLY A 117 -15.18 -8.71 1.12
C GLY A 117 -14.45 -7.77 2.09
N TRP A 118 -13.12 -7.66 1.98
CA TRP A 118 -12.35 -6.67 2.73
C TRP A 118 -12.86 -5.26 2.44
N SER A 119 -12.92 -4.40 3.46
CA SER A 119 -13.30 -3.00 3.29
C SER A 119 -12.54 -2.10 4.25
N ARG A 120 -12.54 -0.80 3.97
CA ARG A 120 -11.78 0.21 4.71
C ARG A 120 -12.48 1.55 4.79
N TYR A 121 -12.15 2.31 5.82
CA TYR A 121 -12.58 3.69 6.05
C TYR A 121 -11.37 4.56 6.42
N TYR A 122 -11.00 5.50 5.55
CA TYR A 122 -9.83 6.35 5.78
C TYR A 122 -10.09 7.42 6.84
N LEU A 123 -9.09 7.64 7.69
CA LEU A 123 -9.08 8.70 8.70
C LEU A 123 -8.14 9.83 8.26
N ARG A 124 -6.94 9.44 7.83
CA ARG A 124 -5.93 10.35 7.29
C ARG A 124 -5.05 9.64 6.27
N TRP A 125 -4.49 10.41 5.34
CA TRP A 125 -3.58 9.91 4.31
C TRP A 125 -2.51 10.94 3.96
N TYR A 126 -1.26 10.65 4.32
CA TYR A 126 -0.03 11.38 3.96
C TYR A 126 -0.14 12.91 4.03
N GLY A 127 -0.73 13.44 5.11
CA GLY A 127 -0.86 14.87 5.39
C GLY A 127 -2.26 15.45 5.13
N TYR A 128 -3.16 14.67 4.54
CA TYR A 128 -4.58 15.00 4.45
C TYR A 128 -5.37 14.25 5.53
N THR A 129 -6.33 14.92 6.16
CA THR A 129 -7.33 14.30 7.05
C THR A 129 -8.67 14.36 6.36
N HIS A 130 -9.31 13.21 6.20
CA HIS A 130 -10.59 13.07 5.49
C HIS A 130 -11.68 13.88 6.20
N ALA A 131 -12.43 14.66 5.42
CA ALA A 131 -13.54 15.47 5.91
C ALA A 131 -14.64 14.57 6.48
N SER A 132 -14.86 13.40 5.86
CA SER A 132 -15.77 12.39 6.39
C SER A 132 -15.37 11.99 7.81
N ALA A 133 -14.08 11.68 8.02
CA ALA A 133 -13.53 11.26 9.31
C ALA A 133 -13.57 12.35 10.37
N ARG A 134 -13.47 13.63 9.99
CA ARG A 134 -13.64 14.75 10.93
C ARG A 134 -15.01 14.76 11.57
N SER A 135 -16.05 14.38 10.82
CA SER A 135 -17.41 14.33 11.33
C SER A 135 -17.68 13.06 12.14
N SER A 136 -17.13 11.92 11.70
CA SER A 136 -17.53 10.62 12.23
C SER A 136 -16.59 10.05 13.30
N CYS A 137 -15.32 10.45 13.30
CA CYS A 137 -14.30 9.92 14.21
C CYS A 137 -13.47 11.04 14.89
N PRO A 138 -14.12 12.07 15.48
CA PRO A 138 -13.40 13.21 16.04
C PRO A 138 -12.45 12.81 17.17
N LYS A 139 -12.81 11.84 18.03
CA LYS A 139 -11.95 11.41 19.14
C LYS A 139 -10.75 10.64 18.64
N THR A 140 -10.96 9.73 17.69
CA THR A 140 -9.86 8.99 17.04
C THR A 140 -8.88 9.94 16.37
N LEU A 141 -9.38 10.97 15.67
CA LEU A 141 -8.50 11.95 15.02
C LEU A 141 -7.71 12.79 16.04
N GLN A 142 -8.31 13.14 17.18
CA GLN A 142 -7.61 13.83 18.27
C GLN A 142 -6.49 12.96 18.85
N ILE A 143 -6.73 11.67 19.04
CA ILE A 143 -5.71 10.70 19.48
C ILE A 143 -4.59 10.62 18.43
N LEU A 144 -4.93 10.38 17.16
CA LEU A 144 -3.97 10.25 16.06
C LEU A 144 -3.13 11.51 15.81
N ALA A 145 -3.62 12.70 16.20
CA ALA A 145 -2.87 13.94 16.10
C ALA A 145 -1.62 13.95 17.00
N GLN A 146 -1.63 13.19 18.11
CA GLN A 146 -0.50 13.07 19.04
C GLN A 146 0.63 12.18 18.50
N TYR A 147 0.39 11.47 17.38
CA TYR A 147 1.33 10.50 16.80
C TYR A 147 1.77 10.92 15.38
N PRO A 148 2.66 11.92 15.22
CA PRO A 148 3.09 12.45 13.91
C PRO A 148 3.85 11.45 13.03
N GLN A 149 4.31 10.33 13.61
CA GLN A 149 4.86 9.20 12.89
C GLN A 149 3.81 8.46 12.07
N VAL A 150 2.52 8.54 12.42
CA VAL A 150 1.42 7.96 11.64
C VAL A 150 1.19 8.83 10.40
N LYS A 151 1.53 8.29 9.23
CA LYS A 151 1.40 8.99 7.94
C LYS A 151 0.04 8.75 7.31
N ALA A 152 -0.49 7.54 7.42
CA ALA A 152 -1.85 7.20 7.05
C ALA A 152 -2.50 6.38 8.16
N ALA A 153 -3.81 6.49 8.31
CA ALA A 153 -4.60 5.67 9.22
C ALA A 153 -5.97 5.40 8.61
N MET A 154 -6.46 4.19 8.81
CA MET A 154 -7.78 3.75 8.37
C MET A 154 -8.29 2.63 9.27
N PHE A 155 -9.61 2.54 9.40
CA PHE A 155 -10.23 1.32 9.87
C PHE A 155 -10.32 0.31 8.73
N ALA A 156 -10.05 -0.95 9.03
CA ALA A 156 -10.11 -2.02 8.05
C ALA A 156 -10.88 -3.21 8.62
N ILE A 157 -11.86 -3.70 7.86
CA ILE A 157 -12.69 -4.85 8.22
C ILE A 157 -12.41 -6.01 7.28
N LEU A 158 -12.29 -7.20 7.87
CA LEU A 158 -12.19 -8.47 7.15
C LEU A 158 -13.37 -9.35 7.56
N PRO A 159 -14.27 -9.76 6.63
CA PRO A 159 -15.43 -10.58 6.96
C PRO A 159 -15.09 -11.97 7.52
N PRO A 160 -16.06 -12.67 8.12
CA PRO A 160 -15.96 -14.11 8.38
C PRO A 160 -15.58 -14.91 7.13
N HIS A 161 -14.89 -16.04 7.34
CA HIS A 161 -14.46 -16.98 6.28
C HIS A 161 -13.81 -16.33 5.05
N SER A 162 -13.00 -15.29 5.26
CA SER A 162 -12.37 -14.53 4.18
C SER A 162 -10.86 -14.44 4.35
N GLY A 163 -10.16 -14.01 3.30
CA GLY A 163 -8.72 -13.89 3.36
C GLY A 163 -8.11 -13.16 2.17
N LEU A 164 -6.92 -12.63 2.38
CA LEU A 164 -6.13 -11.98 1.35
C LEU A 164 -5.03 -12.93 0.90
N THR A 165 -4.98 -13.24 -0.39
CA THR A 165 -3.97 -14.16 -0.94
C THR A 165 -2.56 -13.59 -0.77
N PRO A 166 -1.51 -14.43 -0.78
CA PRO A 166 -0.12 -13.97 -0.70
C PRO A 166 0.18 -12.81 -1.66
N HIS A 167 0.67 -11.69 -1.10
CA HIS A 167 1.06 -10.46 -1.77
C HIS A 167 2.17 -9.72 -1.00
N ALA A 168 2.78 -8.73 -1.64
CA ALA A 168 3.76 -7.84 -1.03
C ALA A 168 3.46 -6.42 -1.55
N ASP A 169 3.45 -5.46 -0.65
CA ASP A 169 3.06 -4.11 -1.01
C ASP A 169 4.16 -3.42 -1.82
N PRO A 170 3.77 -2.56 -2.78
CA PRO A 170 4.71 -1.96 -3.72
C PRO A 170 5.69 -0.97 -3.08
N LEU A 171 5.24 -0.22 -2.07
CA LEU A 171 5.99 0.95 -1.56
C LEU A 171 6.57 0.67 -0.17
N GLY A 172 7.90 0.65 -0.06
CA GLY A 172 8.61 0.52 1.23
C GLY A 172 8.80 1.83 1.99
N CYS A 173 7.99 2.86 1.72
CA CYS A 173 8.14 4.19 2.36
C CYS A 173 7.71 4.22 3.83
N SER A 174 6.90 3.25 4.24
CA SER A 174 6.33 3.07 5.56
C SER A 174 6.61 1.67 6.10
N LEU A 175 6.25 1.47 7.37
CA LEU A 175 5.92 0.17 7.94
C LEU A 175 4.42 0.14 8.26
N ARG A 176 3.83 -1.05 8.36
CA ARG A 176 2.42 -1.22 8.68
C ARG A 176 2.22 -1.56 10.15
N TYR A 177 1.50 -0.69 10.86
CA TYR A 177 1.04 -0.91 12.22
C TYR A 177 -0.41 -1.37 12.20
N HIS A 178 -0.70 -2.48 12.89
CA HIS A 178 -2.05 -2.97 13.12
C HIS A 178 -2.35 -2.96 14.61
N LEU A 179 -3.54 -2.49 14.98
CA LEU A 179 -4.11 -2.58 16.33
C LEU A 179 -5.48 -3.24 16.23
N GLY A 180 -5.71 -4.31 17.00
CA GLY A 180 -7.02 -4.96 17.10
C GLY A 180 -8.03 -4.06 17.81
N LEU A 181 -9.20 -3.88 17.19
CA LEU A 181 -10.28 -3.06 17.76
C LEU A 181 -11.48 -3.90 18.17
N ALA A 182 -12.02 -4.71 17.24
CA ALA A 182 -13.05 -5.69 17.51
C ALA A 182 -12.77 -6.90 16.63
N THR A 183 -12.14 -7.90 17.22
CA THR A 183 -11.59 -9.05 16.53
C THR A 183 -12.19 -10.34 17.07
N PRO A 184 -12.11 -11.45 16.33
CA PRO A 184 -12.58 -12.73 16.84
C PRO A 184 -11.83 -13.25 18.07
N ASN A 185 -10.70 -12.63 18.44
CA ASN A 185 -9.80 -13.09 19.51
C ASN A 185 -9.49 -14.59 19.39
N ALA A 186 -9.17 -15.03 18.17
CA ALA A 186 -8.99 -16.44 17.84
C ALA A 186 -7.78 -16.64 16.93
N ALA A 187 -7.06 -17.76 17.09
CA ALA A 187 -5.85 -18.06 16.33
C ALA A 187 -6.13 -18.23 14.82
N GLN A 188 -7.37 -18.56 14.46
CA GLN A 188 -7.86 -18.70 13.08
C GLN A 188 -8.00 -17.34 12.35
N CYS A 189 -7.86 -16.22 13.07
CA CYS A 189 -7.82 -14.88 12.49
C CYS A 189 -6.39 -14.31 12.58
N PHE A 190 -5.60 -14.49 11.52
CA PHE A 190 -4.16 -14.23 11.55
C PHE A 190 -3.58 -13.62 10.27
N ILE A 191 -2.43 -12.97 10.42
CA ILE A 191 -1.52 -12.61 9.33
C ILE A 191 -0.29 -13.51 9.40
N ASP A 192 0.14 -14.00 8.25
CA ASP A 192 1.48 -14.54 8.06
C ASP A 192 2.31 -13.50 7.31
N VAL A 193 3.47 -13.16 7.86
CA VAL A 193 4.47 -12.30 7.22
C VAL A 193 5.77 -13.07 7.14
N ASP A 194 6.17 -13.43 5.93
CA ASP A 194 7.40 -14.17 5.65
C ASP A 194 7.52 -15.51 6.41
N GLY A 195 6.41 -16.23 6.60
CA GLY A 195 6.35 -17.50 7.33
C GLY A 195 6.26 -17.35 8.85
N GLN A 196 6.01 -16.14 9.36
CA GLN A 196 5.78 -15.88 10.77
C GLN A 196 4.32 -15.46 10.99
N THR A 197 3.62 -16.14 11.89
CA THR A 197 2.19 -15.90 12.13
C THR A 197 1.95 -15.04 13.36
N ARG A 198 1.00 -14.10 13.24
CA ARG A 198 0.42 -13.33 14.36
C ARG A 198 -1.10 -13.32 14.24
N ALA A 199 -1.78 -13.71 15.31
CA ALA A 199 -3.23 -13.55 15.43
C ALA A 199 -3.55 -12.12 15.90
N TRP A 200 -4.68 -11.56 15.46
CA TRP A 200 -5.17 -10.31 16.05
C TRP A 200 -5.90 -10.60 17.36
N ARG A 201 -5.70 -9.69 18.32
CA ARG A 201 -6.39 -9.63 19.60
C ARG A 201 -6.80 -8.19 19.86
N ASP A 202 -7.90 -8.01 20.57
CA ASP A 202 -8.38 -6.68 20.92
C ASP A 202 -7.37 -5.96 21.82
N GLY A 203 -7.10 -4.70 21.50
CA GLY A 203 -6.11 -3.89 22.22
C GLY A 203 -4.64 -4.25 21.94
N GLU A 204 -4.36 -5.36 21.26
CA GLU A 204 -2.99 -5.73 20.92
C GLU A 204 -2.57 -5.13 19.58
N ALA A 205 -1.32 -4.67 19.53
CA ALA A 205 -0.72 -4.09 18.35
C ALA A 205 0.55 -4.81 17.90
N PHE A 206 0.85 -4.72 16.61
CA PHE A 206 2.13 -5.14 16.06
C PHE A 206 2.49 -4.32 14.82
N ILE A 207 3.78 -4.29 14.50
CA ILE A 207 4.32 -3.64 13.31
C ILE A 207 4.97 -4.70 12.43
N PHE A 208 4.72 -4.61 11.13
CA PHE A 208 5.37 -5.46 10.15
C PHE A 208 5.77 -4.64 8.92
N ASP A 209 6.71 -5.17 8.17
CA ASP A 209 7.13 -4.60 6.90
C ASP A 209 6.29 -5.21 5.77
N GLU A 210 5.31 -4.45 5.28
CA GLU A 210 4.33 -4.82 4.27
C GLU A 210 4.95 -5.22 2.92
N THR A 211 6.22 -4.91 2.71
CA THR A 211 6.95 -5.27 1.49
C THR A 211 7.55 -6.69 1.55
N TYR A 212 7.40 -7.39 2.67
CA TYR A 212 7.58 -8.84 2.74
C TYR A 212 6.35 -9.56 2.19
N LEU A 213 6.52 -10.79 1.71
CA LEU A 213 5.40 -11.61 1.28
C LEU A 213 4.53 -11.94 2.49
N HIS A 214 3.26 -11.56 2.42
CA HIS A 214 2.32 -11.76 3.51
C HIS A 214 0.92 -12.14 2.99
N PHE A 215 0.14 -12.79 3.85
CA PHE A 215 -1.24 -13.15 3.58
C PHE A 215 -2.05 -13.11 4.87
N VAL A 216 -3.38 -13.03 4.73
CA VAL A 216 -4.29 -12.93 5.86
C VAL A 216 -5.41 -13.93 5.73
N ARG A 217 -5.82 -14.52 6.86
CA ARG A 217 -6.98 -15.40 6.98
C ARG A 217 -7.86 -14.94 8.13
N ASN A 218 -9.16 -15.02 7.93
CA ASN A 218 -10.17 -15.00 8.98
C ASN A 218 -11.07 -16.21 8.78
N ASP A 219 -10.69 -17.33 9.40
CA ASP A 219 -11.44 -18.59 9.33
C ASP A 219 -12.42 -18.74 10.50
N THR A 220 -12.89 -17.62 11.04
CA THR A 220 -13.88 -17.56 12.13
C THR A 220 -15.23 -17.08 11.63
N ASP A 221 -16.25 -17.18 12.49
CA ASP A 221 -17.62 -16.73 12.22
C ASP A 221 -17.84 -15.23 12.52
N ALA A 222 -16.83 -14.53 13.03
CA ALA A 222 -16.89 -13.12 13.39
C ALA A 222 -16.02 -12.25 12.46
N PRO A 223 -16.43 -11.00 12.16
CA PRO A 223 -15.59 -10.08 11.40
C PRO A 223 -14.38 -9.64 12.25
N ARG A 224 -13.33 -9.20 11.56
CA ARG A 224 -12.14 -8.60 12.19
C ARG A 224 -11.99 -7.14 11.80
N LEU A 225 -12.23 -6.26 12.76
CA LEU A 225 -12.05 -4.82 12.67
C LEU A 225 -10.74 -4.40 13.36
N ILE A 226 -9.90 -3.68 12.61
CA ILE A 226 -8.60 -3.19 13.08
C ILE A 226 -8.41 -1.71 12.72
N LEU A 227 -7.56 -1.03 13.48
CA LEU A 227 -6.89 0.19 13.02
C LEU A 227 -5.63 -0.23 12.25
N MET A 228 -5.54 0.19 11.00
CA MET A 228 -4.37 0.01 10.16
C MET A 228 -3.72 1.37 9.89
N CYS A 229 -2.44 1.47 10.20
CA CYS A 229 -1.66 2.69 10.04
C CYS A 229 -0.41 2.45 9.21
N ASP A 230 -0.10 3.37 8.30
CA ASP A 230 1.24 3.50 7.74
C ASP A 230 2.04 4.37 8.71
N VAL A 231 3.11 3.81 9.27
CA VAL A 231 3.99 4.52 10.21
C VAL A 231 5.34 4.80 9.56
N ALA A 232 5.92 5.94 9.88
CA ALA A 232 7.17 6.40 9.30
C ALA A 232 8.27 5.35 9.48
N ARG A 233 8.83 4.83 8.39
CA ARG A 233 9.91 3.85 8.47
C ARG A 233 11.17 4.50 9.08
N PRO A 234 11.82 3.91 10.11
CA PRO A 234 12.92 4.56 10.80
C PRO A 234 14.19 4.43 9.96
N MET A 235 14.73 5.56 9.51
CA MET A 235 15.85 5.58 8.57
C MET A 235 17.00 6.48 9.02
N ARG A 236 18.18 6.15 8.51
CA ARG A 236 19.35 7.05 8.46
C ARG A 236 19.08 8.21 7.50
N TRP A 237 19.84 9.30 7.63
CA TRP A 237 19.52 10.56 6.95
C TRP A 237 19.41 10.48 5.41
N PRO A 238 20.23 9.70 4.66
CA PRO A 238 20.09 9.67 3.20
C PRO A 238 18.78 9.00 2.79
N GLY A 239 18.41 7.92 3.49
CA GLY A 239 17.13 7.25 3.30
C GLY A 239 15.95 8.15 3.62
N ARG A 240 16.04 8.98 4.68
CA ARG A 240 14.98 9.94 5.01
C ARG A 240 14.74 10.92 3.87
N LEU A 241 15.80 11.48 3.29
CA LEU A 241 15.70 12.41 2.17
C LEU A 241 15.05 11.74 0.94
N PHE A 242 15.53 10.55 0.57
CA PHE A 242 14.94 9.77 -0.51
C PHE A 242 13.46 9.46 -0.24
N ASN A 243 13.11 9.08 0.99
CA ASN A 243 11.75 8.75 1.38
C ASN A 243 10.79 9.95 1.36
N LEU A 244 11.29 11.17 1.59
CA LEU A 244 10.46 12.39 1.47
C LEU A 244 9.92 12.57 0.05
N LEU A 245 10.74 12.26 -0.96
CA LEU A 245 10.34 12.27 -2.37
C LEU A 245 9.52 11.03 -2.73
N TYR A 246 9.97 9.86 -2.29
CA TYR A 246 9.32 8.60 -2.64
C TYR A 246 7.90 8.46 -2.06
N SER A 247 7.67 8.97 -0.83
CA SER A 247 6.34 9.01 -0.20
C SER A 247 5.33 9.91 -0.91
N GLN A 248 5.76 10.77 -1.86
CA GLN A 248 4.82 11.50 -2.72
C GLN A 248 4.00 10.56 -3.59
N LEU A 249 4.53 9.39 -3.96
CA LEU A 249 3.77 8.37 -4.68
C LEU A 249 2.61 7.84 -3.83
N ALA A 250 2.87 7.57 -2.54
CA ALA A 250 1.85 7.14 -1.61
C ALA A 250 0.78 8.24 -1.44
N ARG A 251 1.21 9.50 -1.25
CA ARG A 251 0.31 10.67 -1.20
C ARG A 251 -0.58 10.79 -2.44
N ALA A 252 -0.03 10.54 -3.63
CA ALA A 252 -0.77 10.63 -4.88
C ALA A 252 -1.88 9.59 -5.00
N ALA A 253 -1.75 8.44 -4.32
CA ALA A 253 -2.72 7.35 -4.29
C ALA A 253 -3.89 7.56 -3.30
N MET A 254 -4.09 8.79 -2.81
CA MET A 254 -5.19 9.13 -1.91
C MET A 254 -6.56 8.82 -2.53
N THR A 255 -7.39 8.12 -1.76
CA THR A 255 -8.75 7.75 -2.16
C THR A 255 -9.77 8.32 -1.14
N PRO A 256 -10.89 8.91 -1.60
CA PRO A 256 -11.93 9.44 -0.71
C PRO A 256 -12.75 8.32 -0.06
N ASN A 257 -13.43 8.61 1.05
CA ASN A 257 -14.50 7.76 1.57
C ASN A 257 -15.86 8.14 0.99
N ASP A 258 -16.12 9.44 0.86
CA ASP A 258 -17.36 9.95 0.27
C ASP A 258 -17.12 11.25 -0.52
N THR A 259 -18.19 11.90 -0.96
CA THR A 259 -18.14 13.10 -1.80
C THR A 259 -17.53 14.32 -1.11
N ARG A 260 -17.44 14.34 0.23
CA ARG A 260 -16.84 15.42 1.01
C ARG A 260 -15.32 15.39 0.98
N ASP A 261 -14.72 14.26 0.59
CA ASP A 261 -13.29 14.07 0.61
C ASP A 261 -12.60 14.48 -0.70
N LYS A 262 -11.39 15.04 -0.55
CA LYS A 262 -10.49 15.31 -1.68
C LYS A 262 -10.01 14.01 -2.32
N ARG A 263 -9.81 14.06 -3.64
CA ARG A 263 -9.24 12.96 -4.43
C ARG A 263 -7.77 13.22 -4.71
N GLY A 264 -6.96 12.16 -4.65
CA GLY A 264 -5.57 12.21 -5.08
C GLY A 264 -5.42 12.33 -6.61
N PRO A 265 -4.28 12.87 -7.11
CA PRO A 265 -4.00 12.97 -8.54
C PRO A 265 -4.09 11.64 -9.29
N ALA A 266 -3.61 10.53 -8.69
CA ALA A 266 -3.67 9.22 -9.34
C ALA A 266 -5.12 8.74 -9.51
N SER A 267 -5.94 8.93 -8.47
CA SER A 267 -7.37 8.62 -8.49
C SER A 267 -8.11 9.47 -9.51
N ALA A 268 -7.77 10.77 -9.62
CA ALA A 268 -8.33 11.67 -10.64
C ALA A 268 -7.98 11.20 -12.07
N LEU A 269 -6.70 10.93 -12.35
CA LEU A 269 -6.25 10.42 -13.64
C LEU A 269 -6.96 9.11 -14.00
N PHE A 270 -7.10 8.20 -13.05
CA PHE A 270 -7.78 6.93 -13.29
C PHE A 270 -9.27 7.10 -13.63
N THR A 271 -9.98 8.02 -12.96
CA THR A 271 -11.38 8.31 -13.33
C THR A 271 -11.50 8.78 -14.78
N TRP A 272 -10.56 9.60 -15.24
CA TRP A 272 -10.50 10.05 -16.64
C TRP A 272 -10.23 8.89 -17.61
N ILE A 273 -9.36 7.95 -17.26
CA ILE A 273 -9.03 6.77 -18.11
C ILE A 273 -10.11 5.66 -17.99
N SER A 274 -10.93 5.65 -16.93
CA SER A 274 -11.86 4.55 -16.66
C SER A 274 -12.84 4.21 -17.79
N PRO A 275 -13.43 5.18 -18.53
CA PRO A 275 -14.30 4.88 -19.66
C PRO A 275 -13.53 4.23 -20.81
N LEU A 276 -12.26 4.63 -21.02
CA LEU A 276 -11.38 4.04 -22.03
C LEU A 276 -11.06 2.58 -21.70
N MET A 277 -10.80 2.25 -20.42
CA MET A 277 -10.61 0.86 -20.02
C MET A 277 -11.88 0.03 -20.19
N ALA A 278 -13.06 0.59 -19.90
CA ALA A 278 -14.34 -0.10 -20.10
C ALA A 278 -14.56 -0.42 -21.58
N ARG A 279 -14.33 0.56 -22.47
CA ARG A 279 -14.31 0.35 -23.93
C ARG A 279 -13.29 -0.69 -24.35
N GLY A 280 -12.09 -0.68 -23.74
CA GLY A 280 -11.05 -1.69 -23.97
C GLY A 280 -11.48 -3.10 -23.58
N LYS A 281 -12.22 -3.27 -22.47
CA LYS A 281 -12.81 -4.57 -22.08
C LYS A 281 -13.85 -5.04 -23.09
N GLN A 282 -14.74 -4.15 -23.54
CA GLN A 282 -15.73 -4.47 -24.57
C GLN A 282 -15.06 -4.85 -25.89
N LEU A 283 -14.02 -4.13 -26.31
CA LEU A 283 -13.23 -4.47 -27.50
C LEU A 283 -12.55 -5.83 -27.36
N ARG A 284 -11.98 -6.16 -26.20
CA ARG A 284 -11.37 -7.47 -25.95
C ARG A 284 -12.38 -8.61 -26.09
N ALA A 285 -13.64 -8.37 -25.70
CA ALA A 285 -14.72 -9.34 -25.83
C ALA A 285 -15.21 -9.48 -27.29
N ARG A 286 -15.32 -8.36 -28.02
CA ARG A 286 -15.79 -8.33 -29.42
C ARG A 286 -14.74 -8.79 -30.44
N HIS A 287 -13.51 -8.29 -30.33
CA HIS A 287 -12.44 -8.57 -31.29
C HIS A 287 -11.05 -8.55 -30.63
N ARG A 288 -10.61 -9.74 -30.21
CA ARG A 288 -9.35 -9.94 -29.48
C ARG A 288 -8.09 -9.48 -30.23
N PRO A 289 -7.96 -9.68 -31.57
CA PRO A 289 -6.77 -9.24 -32.30
C PRO A 289 -6.55 -7.73 -32.25
N THR A 290 -7.61 -6.93 -32.51
CA THR A 290 -7.52 -5.46 -32.46
C THR A 290 -7.19 -4.97 -31.05
N TYR A 291 -7.79 -5.56 -30.02
CA TYR A 291 -7.44 -5.26 -28.64
C TYR A 291 -5.94 -5.49 -28.36
N ASN A 292 -5.40 -6.63 -28.81
CA ASN A 292 -3.99 -6.94 -28.63
C ASN A 292 -3.07 -5.97 -29.39
N ALA A 293 -3.41 -5.60 -30.64
CA ALA A 293 -2.66 -4.64 -31.43
C ALA A 293 -2.60 -3.26 -30.74
N ILE A 294 -3.76 -2.74 -30.31
CA ILE A 294 -3.84 -1.46 -29.58
C ILE A 294 -3.06 -1.54 -28.27
N LYS A 295 -3.22 -2.63 -27.50
CA LYS A 295 -2.51 -2.84 -26.25
C LYS A 295 -0.99 -2.79 -26.45
N TRP A 296 -0.47 -3.47 -27.47
CA TRP A 296 0.96 -3.48 -27.77
C TRP A 296 1.46 -2.12 -28.27
N ALA A 297 0.69 -1.42 -29.10
CA ALA A 297 1.01 -0.07 -29.54
C ALA A 297 1.13 0.91 -28.36
N ILE A 298 0.17 0.90 -27.43
CA ILE A 298 0.22 1.71 -26.21
C ILE A 298 1.43 1.34 -25.36
N ASN A 299 1.70 0.05 -25.15
CA ASN A 299 2.85 -0.40 -24.36
C ASN A 299 4.19 0.04 -24.99
N LEU A 300 4.34 -0.09 -26.30
CA LEU A 300 5.54 0.35 -27.03
C LEU A 300 5.73 1.87 -26.94
N LEU A 301 4.64 2.63 -27.06
CA LEU A 301 4.67 4.09 -26.89
C LEU A 301 5.11 4.47 -25.47
N LEU A 302 4.54 3.84 -24.43
CA LEU A 302 4.92 4.10 -23.04
C LEU A 302 6.39 3.75 -22.76
N VAL A 303 6.89 2.64 -23.31
CA VAL A 303 8.31 2.28 -23.23
C VAL A 303 9.16 3.34 -23.94
N GLY A 304 8.76 3.79 -25.13
CA GLY A 304 9.44 4.84 -25.87
C GLY A 304 9.52 6.15 -25.09
N ILE A 305 8.41 6.60 -24.50
CA ILE A 305 8.35 7.81 -23.66
C ILE A 305 9.27 7.67 -22.43
N ALA A 306 9.26 6.52 -21.77
CA ALA A 306 10.12 6.27 -20.60
C ALA A 306 11.61 6.32 -20.97
N LEU A 307 12.00 5.69 -22.09
CA LEU A 307 13.36 5.72 -22.60
C LEU A 307 13.79 7.14 -23.00
N ALA A 308 12.92 7.89 -23.68
CA ALA A 308 13.17 9.27 -24.07
C ALA A 308 13.33 10.20 -22.85
N SER A 309 12.49 10.04 -21.84
CA SER A 309 12.56 10.81 -20.60
C SER A 309 13.87 10.53 -19.85
N LEU A 310 14.25 9.26 -19.76
CA LEU A 310 15.52 8.85 -19.15
C LEU A 310 16.73 9.40 -19.92
N ALA A 311 16.70 9.34 -21.25
CA ALA A 311 17.74 9.94 -22.09
C ALA A 311 17.82 11.47 -21.88
N GLY A 312 16.68 12.15 -21.74
CA GLY A 312 16.60 13.58 -21.43
C GLY A 312 17.25 13.93 -20.09
N VAL A 313 16.92 13.18 -19.02
CA VAL A 313 17.53 13.37 -17.68
C VAL A 313 19.04 13.15 -17.72
N ILE A 314 19.50 12.10 -18.41
CA ILE A 314 20.94 11.85 -18.60
C ILE A 314 21.59 13.00 -19.38
N GLY A 315 20.92 13.52 -20.41
CA GLY A 315 21.38 14.67 -21.19
C GLY A 315 21.57 15.92 -20.33
N VAL A 316 20.55 16.28 -19.53
CA VAL A 316 20.60 17.43 -18.60
C VAL A 316 21.68 17.23 -17.54
N GLY A 317 21.79 16.04 -16.96
CA GLY A 317 22.82 15.73 -15.96
C GLY A 317 24.23 15.88 -16.52
N ARG A 318 24.46 15.46 -17.78
CA ARG A 318 25.74 15.67 -18.45
C ARG A 318 26.01 17.14 -18.71
N TRP A 319 25.02 17.91 -19.15
CA TRP A 319 25.16 19.35 -19.35
C TRP A 319 25.55 20.04 -18.04
N LEU A 320 24.89 19.72 -16.92
CA LEU A 320 25.20 20.26 -15.60
C LEU A 320 26.58 19.86 -15.04
N LEU A 321 27.18 18.76 -15.51
CA LEU A 321 28.51 18.29 -15.08
C LEU A 321 29.64 18.80 -15.98
N HIS A 322 29.30 19.39 -17.13
CA HIS A 322 30.25 19.97 -18.09
C HIS A 322 30.19 21.50 -18.16
N VAL A 323 29.35 22.13 -17.32
CA VAL A 323 29.33 23.57 -17.00
C VAL A 323 29.90 23.72 -15.59
#